data_AF-A0A952IW76-F1
#
_entry.id   AF-A0A952IW76-F1
#
_cell.length_a   1.000
_cell.length_b   1.000
_cell.length_c   1.000
_cell.angle_alpha   90.00
_cell.angle_beta   90.00
_cell.angle_gamma   90.00
#
_symmetry.space_group_name_H-M   'P 1'
#
loop_
_entity.id
_entity.type
_entity.pdbx_description
1 polymer ?
#
loop_
_entity_poly.entity_id
_entity_poly.type
_entity_poly.pdbx_seq_one_letter_code
_entity_poly.pdbx_strand_id
1 'polypeptide(L)'
;MSKLVLIAFVLAALCFCSALAVAFATHLSRQIYFEISVQQREIDALDVQWSQLKIEESTFSEHSLIERKARESLNMVFPGLQGSVMIVR
;
A
#
# COMPACT_ATOMS: atom_id res chain seq x y z
N MET A 1 32.16 47.60 26.36
CA MET A 1 32.56 46.29 25.79
C MET A 1 31.96 45.07 26.50
N SER A 2 31.99 44.94 27.83
CA SER A 2 31.60 43.66 28.49
C SER A 2 30.16 43.20 28.22
N LYS A 3 29.20 44.14 28.11
CA LYS A 3 27.79 43.82 27.81
C LYS A 3 27.61 43.14 26.44
N LEU A 4 28.37 43.56 25.42
CA LEU A 4 28.31 42.96 24.09
C LEU A 4 28.90 41.55 24.06
N VAL A 5 29.99 41.33 24.81
CA VAL A 5 30.60 40.00 24.98
C VAL A 5 29.61 39.05 25.68
N LEU A 6 28.90 39.54 26.70
CA LEU A 6 27.90 38.75 27.42
C LEU A 6 26.72 38.38 26.51
N ILE A 7 26.23 39.31 25.69
CA ILE A 7 25.17 39.05 24.70
C ILE A 7 25.64 38.02 23.65
N ALA A 8 26.87 38.16 23.13
CA ALA A 8 27.42 37.22 22.16
C ALA A 8 27.53 35.80 22.74
N PHE A 9 27.93 35.67 24.01
CA PHE A 9 28.04 34.38 24.68
C PHE A 9 26.67 33.72 24.89
N VAL A 10 25.65 34.51 25.26
CA VAL A 10 24.27 34.03 25.40
C VAL A 10 23.73 33.56 24.05
N LEU A 11 23.94 34.33 22.97
CA LEU A 11 23.54 33.92 21.62
C LEU A 11 24.23 32.63 21.16
N ALA A 12 25.54 32.50 21.42
CA ALA A 12 26.29 31.29 21.09
C ALA A 12 25.74 30.07 21.84
N ALA A 13 25.45 30.21 23.14
CA ALA A 13 24.84 29.16 23.93
C ALA A 13 23.45 28.78 23.41
N LEU A 14 22.64 29.76 23.02
CA LEU A 14 21.29 29.52 22.49
C LEU A 14 21.33 28.77 21.15
N CYS A 15 22.24 29.15 20.25
CA CYS A 15 22.46 28.45 18.99
C CYS A 15 22.93 27.00 19.22
N PHE A 16 23.85 26.79 20.18
CA PHE A 16 24.34 25.45 20.51
C PHE A 16 23.23 24.55 21.07
N CYS A 17 22.41 25.07 21.99
CA CYS A 17 21.24 24.36 22.50
C CYS A 17 20.24 24.05 21.38
N SER A 18 19.98 24.98 20.45
CA SER A 18 19.10 24.75 19.31
C SER A 18 19.63 23.64 18.39
N ALA A 19 20.92 23.66 18.07
CA ALA A 19 21.55 22.61 17.26
C ALA A 19 21.44 21.22 17.90
N LEU A 20 21.69 21.12 19.21
CA LEU A 20 21.51 19.88 19.96
C LEU A 20 20.04 19.42 19.99
N ALA A 21 19.10 20.34 20.21
CA ALA A 21 17.68 20.03 20.23
C ALA A 21 17.19 19.47 18.88
N VAL A 22 17.63 20.07 17.76
CA VAL A 22 17.31 19.58 16.40
C VAL A 22 17.92 18.21 16.15
N ALA A 23 19.17 17.99 16.56
CA ALA A 23 19.82 16.68 16.41
C ALA A 23 19.10 15.60 17.24
N PHE A 24 18.72 15.92 18.47
CA PHE A 24 18.00 15.02 19.35
C PHE A 24 16.59 14.71 18.83
N ALA A 25 15.85 15.72 18.38
CA ALA A 25 14.53 15.55 17.75
C ALA A 25 14.63 14.66 16.50
N THR A 26 15.68 14.84 15.69
CA THR A 26 15.93 14.00 14.51
C THR A 26 16.21 12.55 14.90
N HIS A 27 16.96 12.32 15.97
CA HIS A 27 17.24 10.97 16.45
C HIS A 27 15.99 10.28 16.99
N LEU A 28 15.21 10.99 17.80
CA LEU A 28 13.95 10.50 18.35
C LEU A 28 12.93 10.20 17.23
N SER A 29 12.87 11.07 16.24
CA SER A 29 12.05 10.91 15.04
C SER A 29 12.37 9.58 14.35
N ARG A 30 13.65 9.28 14.06
CA ARG A 30 14.04 8.00 13.44
C ARG A 30 13.60 6.78 14.23
N GLN A 31 13.60 6.84 15.56
CA GLN A 31 13.20 5.72 16.40
C GLN A 31 11.69 5.47 16.34
N ILE A 32 10.89 6.54 16.43
CA ILE A 32 9.41 6.45 16.33
C ILE A 32 9.00 5.99 14.92
N TYR A 33 9.68 6.46 13.88
CA TYR A 33 9.42 6.03 12.50
C TYR A 33 9.74 4.55 12.26
N PHE A 34 10.70 3.96 12.99
CA PHE A 34 11.03 2.55 12.81
C PHE A 34 9.87 1.62 13.19
N GLU A 35 9.20 1.90 14.31
CA GLU A 35 8.09 1.07 14.80
C GLU A 35 6.90 1.10 13.83
N ILE A 36 6.54 2.29 13.35
CA ILE A 36 5.51 2.46 12.31
C ILE A 36 5.89 1.71 11.02
N SER A 37 7.18 1.78 10.63
CA SER A 37 7.67 1.11 9.42
C SER A 37 7.57 -0.41 9.50
N VAL A 38 7.65 -1.00 10.71
CA VAL A 38 7.50 -2.46 10.89
C VAL A 38 6.06 -2.88 10.62
N GLN A 39 5.09 -2.20 11.23
CA GLN A 39 3.66 -2.53 11.06
C GLN A 39 3.21 -2.30 9.61
N GLN A 40 3.70 -1.24 8.96
CA GLN A 40 3.38 -0.95 7.57
C GLN A 40 3.81 -2.09 6.64
N ARG A 41 4.99 -2.71 6.88
CA ARG A 41 5.46 -3.84 6.07
C ARG A 41 4.56 -5.07 6.17
N GLU A 42 3.94 -5.30 7.33
CA GLU A 42 2.99 -6.41 7.49
C GLU A 42 1.72 -6.16 6.70
N ILE A 43 1.19 -4.93 6.76
CA ILE A 43 0.04 -4.51 5.96
C ILE A 43 0.33 -4.68 4.46
N ASP A 44 1.48 -4.21 3.99
CA ASP A 44 1.86 -4.30 2.58
C ASP A 44 1.97 -5.77 2.13
N ALA A 45 2.49 -6.66 2.98
CA ALA A 45 2.59 -8.09 2.69
C ALA A 45 1.21 -8.76 2.60
N LEU A 46 0.26 -8.37 3.46
CA LEU A 46 -1.11 -8.85 3.42
C LEU A 46 -1.86 -8.36 2.19
N ASP A 47 -1.65 -7.11 1.76
CA ASP A 47 -2.31 -6.54 0.58
C ASP A 47 -1.87 -7.27 -0.70
N VAL A 48 -0.58 -7.63 -0.79
CA VAL A 48 -0.08 -8.47 -1.90
C VAL A 48 -0.79 -9.82 -1.91
N GLN A 49 -0.88 -10.52 -0.78
CA GLN A 49 -1.57 -11.82 -0.70
C GLN A 49 -3.04 -11.70 -1.06
N TRP A 50 -3.71 -10.64 -0.59
CA TRP A 50 -5.10 -10.37 -0.91
C TRP A 50 -5.31 -10.12 -2.40
N SER A 51 -4.41 -9.37 -3.05
CA SER A 51 -4.46 -9.14 -4.49
C SER A 51 -4.30 -10.43 -5.29
N GLN A 52 -3.40 -11.33 -4.86
CA GLN A 52 -3.19 -12.64 -5.49
C GLN A 52 -4.43 -13.52 -5.35
N LEU A 53 -4.99 -13.63 -4.14
CA LEU A 53 -6.20 -14.42 -3.90
C LEU A 53 -7.38 -13.93 -4.75
N LYS A 54 -7.51 -12.61 -4.93
CA LYS A 54 -8.58 -12.04 -5.75
C LYS A 54 -8.42 -12.37 -7.24
N ILE A 55 -7.19 -12.48 -7.72
CA ILE A 55 -6.91 -12.96 -9.09
C ILE A 55 -7.28 -14.44 -9.21
N GLU A 56 -6.92 -15.26 -8.22
CA GLU A 56 -7.31 -16.67 -8.16
C GLU A 56 -8.82 -16.83 -8.15
N GLU A 57 -9.54 -16.06 -7.33
CA GLU A 57 -11.00 -16.05 -7.27
C GLU A 57 -11.61 -15.60 -8.60
N SER A 58 -11.11 -14.53 -9.21
CA SER A 58 -11.60 -14.08 -10.52
C SER A 58 -11.41 -15.13 -11.63
N THR A 59 -10.42 -16.02 -11.49
CA THR A 59 -10.19 -17.14 -12.39
C THR A 59 -11.20 -18.29 -12.16
N PHE A 60 -11.70 -18.43 -10.93
CA PHE A 60 -12.60 -19.51 -10.54
C PHE A 60 -14.10 -19.15 -10.53
N SER A 61 -14.48 -17.89 -10.33
CA SER A 61 -15.81 -17.56 -9.80
C SER A 61 -16.98 -17.44 -10.79
N GLU A 62 -16.81 -17.37 -12.11
CA GLU A 62 -18.02 -17.27 -12.98
C GLU A 62 -18.03 -18.11 -14.27
N HIS A 63 -16.97 -18.12 -15.08
CA HIS A 63 -17.13 -18.70 -16.42
C HIS A 63 -17.02 -20.23 -16.46
N SER A 64 -16.04 -20.82 -15.78
CA SER A 64 -15.71 -22.25 -15.98
C SER A 64 -16.75 -23.21 -15.38
N LEU A 65 -17.33 -22.86 -14.23
CA LEU A 65 -18.33 -23.70 -13.54
C LEU A 65 -19.69 -23.68 -14.23
N ILE A 66 -20.16 -22.49 -14.64
CA ILE A 66 -21.44 -22.34 -15.33
C ILE A 66 -21.34 -22.95 -16.73
N GLU A 67 -20.25 -22.70 -17.45
CA GLU A 67 -20.02 -23.27 -18.78
C GLU A 67 -19.94 -24.80 -18.73
N ARG A 68 -19.20 -25.37 -17.78
CA ARG A 68 -19.11 -26.83 -17.63
C ARG A 68 -20.47 -27.43 -17.29
N LYS A 69 -21.22 -26.84 -16.36
CA LYS A 69 -22.56 -27.32 -15.99
C LYS A 69 -23.56 -27.18 -17.15
N ALA A 70 -23.47 -26.12 -17.95
CA ALA A 70 -24.28 -25.95 -19.15
C ALA A 70 -23.91 -26.96 -20.25
N ARG A 71 -22.64 -27.24 -20.44
CA ARG A 71 -22.17 -28.23 -21.43
C ARG A 71 -22.54 -29.66 -21.02
N GLU A 72 -22.34 -30.02 -19.75
CA GLU A 72 -22.54 -31.38 -19.25
C GLU A 72 -24.00 -31.69 -18.91
N SER A 73 -24.72 -30.77 -18.26
CA SER A 73 -26.11 -31.02 -17.83
C SER A 73 -27.14 -30.64 -18.90
N LEU A 74 -26.84 -29.67 -19.76
CA LEU A 74 -27.78 -29.18 -20.79
C LEU A 74 -27.35 -29.57 -22.22
N ASN A 75 -26.24 -30.32 -22.40
CA ASN A 75 -25.67 -30.65 -23.72
C ASN A 75 -25.49 -29.40 -24.62
N MET A 76 -25.23 -28.22 -24.04
CA MET A 76 -25.08 -27.00 -24.83
C MET A 76 -23.78 -27.06 -25.63
N VAL A 77 -23.93 -26.98 -26.96
CA VAL A 77 -22.81 -26.87 -27.92
C VAL A 77 -22.80 -25.45 -28.45
N PHE A 78 -21.62 -24.82 -28.54
CA PHE A 78 -21.48 -23.47 -29.07
C PHE A 78 -21.93 -23.44 -30.54
N PRO A 79 -23.05 -22.76 -30.87
CA PRO A 79 -23.46 -22.65 -32.26
C PRO A 79 -22.49 -21.66 -32.91
N GLY A 80 -21.68 -22.13 -33.86
CA GLY A 80 -20.78 -21.27 -34.62
C GLY A 80 -21.51 -20.10 -35.30
N LEU A 81 -20.75 -19.18 -35.89
CA LEU A 81 -21.17 -17.87 -36.45
C LEU A 81 -22.45 -17.87 -37.33
N GLN A 82 -22.90 -19.04 -37.79
CA GLN A 82 -24.09 -19.23 -38.62
C GLN A 82 -25.40 -19.35 -37.81
N GLY A 83 -25.33 -19.51 -36.47
CA GLY A 83 -26.49 -19.73 -35.59
C GLY A 83 -26.66 -18.72 -34.45
N SER A 84 -25.85 -17.67 -34.40
CA SER A 84 -25.90 -16.66 -33.34
C SER A 84 -26.64 -15.39 -33.80
N VAL A 85 -27.78 -15.08 -33.18
CA VAL A 85 -28.44 -13.77 -33.34
C VAL A 85 -27.91 -12.84 -32.25
N MET A 86 -27.15 -11.82 -32.65
CA MET A 86 -26.64 -10.81 -31.73
C MET A 86 -27.77 -9.84 -31.38
N ILE A 87 -28.28 -9.91 -30.14
CA ILE A 87 -29.26 -8.95 -29.66
C ILE A 87 -28.49 -7.71 -29.20
N VAL A 88 -28.51 -6.67 -30.05
CA VAL A 88 -27.97 -5.35 -29.72
C VAL A 88 -29.09 -4.56 -29.04
N ARG A 89 -28.81 -4.04 -27.84
CA ARG A 89 -29.72 -3.14 -27.11
C ARG A 89 -29.46 -1.69 -27.53
#